data_AF-A0AAN4YG60-F1
#
_entry.id   AF-A0AAN4YG60-F1
#
_cell.length_a   1.000
_cell.length_b   1.000
_cell.length_c   1.000
_cell.angle_alpha   90.00
_cell.angle_beta   90.00
_cell.angle_gamma   90.00
#
_symmetry.space_group_name_H-M   'P 1'
#
loop_
_entity.id
_entity.type
_entity.pdbx_description
1 polymer ?
#
loop_
_entity_poly.entity_id
_entity_poly.type
_entity_poly.pdbx_seq_one_letter_code
_entity_poly.pdbx_strand_id
1 'polypeptide(L)'
;MTHLGGVKTLAFGGRPQNGPMQAMGGSKGSQVASSALIDAWVEGAKILAEKSGQDEKPLFSLEQRRALNDSAPAVEELPFNLPSLSVNWKNSYLRDNHEIPVQFLYEPADCRLFYTWENYKSPATTWKVAARAWWGNGTCVPGLSAASRSTADGSPNN
;
A
#
# COMPACT_ATOMS: atom_id res chain seq x y z
N MET A 1 8.85 -4.98 -4.72
CA MET A 1 9.33 -5.23 -6.10
C MET A 1 10.58 -4.41 -6.40
N THR A 2 10.54 -3.08 -6.26
CA THR A 2 11.70 -2.18 -6.38
C THR A 2 12.83 -2.57 -5.42
N HIS A 3 12.56 -2.57 -4.11
CA HIS A 3 13.58 -2.79 -3.06
C HIS A 3 14.17 -4.20 -2.97
N LEU A 4 13.42 -5.21 -3.43
CA LEU A 4 13.85 -6.62 -3.32
C LEU A 4 14.40 -7.17 -4.64
N GLY A 5 13.84 -6.74 -5.76
CA GLY A 5 14.15 -7.29 -7.09
C GLY A 5 14.72 -6.28 -8.07
N GLY A 6 14.97 -5.03 -7.66
CA GLY A 6 15.48 -3.99 -8.54
C GLY A 6 14.56 -3.67 -9.73
N VAL A 7 13.26 -3.97 -9.60
CA VAL A 7 12.29 -3.82 -10.70
C VAL A 7 12.10 -2.33 -10.98
N LYS A 8 12.40 -1.92 -12.22
CA LYS A 8 12.17 -0.54 -12.70
C LYS A 8 10.69 -0.21 -12.75
N THR A 9 10.36 1.01 -12.39
CA THR A 9 8.99 1.51 -12.28
C THR A 9 8.71 2.65 -13.24
N LEU A 10 7.54 2.63 -13.85
CA LEU A 10 7.08 3.70 -14.73
C LEU A 10 5.69 4.14 -14.30
N ALA A 11 5.50 5.44 -14.13
CA ALA A 11 4.22 6.05 -13.81
C ALA A 11 3.70 6.89 -14.98
N PHE A 12 2.38 6.87 -15.19
CA PHE A 12 1.68 7.75 -16.12
C PHE A 12 0.89 8.82 -15.36
N GLY A 13 0.91 10.05 -15.89
CA GLY A 13 0.04 11.14 -15.45
C GLY A 13 0.69 12.09 -14.46
N GLY A 14 -0.07 12.47 -13.42
CA GLY A 14 0.26 13.54 -12.48
C GLY A 14 -0.06 14.94 -13.02
N ARG A 15 0.30 15.98 -12.26
CA ARG A 15 0.09 17.38 -12.67
C ARG A 15 0.89 17.71 -13.93
N PRO A 16 0.42 18.61 -14.83
CA PRO A 16 1.10 18.96 -16.08
C PRO A 16 2.33 19.84 -15.83
N GLN A 17 3.31 19.28 -15.13
CA GLN A 17 4.58 19.89 -14.77
C GLN A 17 5.66 18.81 -14.86
N ASN A 18 6.83 19.22 -15.33
CA ASN A 18 8.02 18.38 -15.34
C ASN A 18 8.43 18.03 -13.91
N GLY A 19 9.09 16.89 -13.74
CA GLY A 19 9.53 16.39 -12.45
C GLY A 19 8.97 15.01 -12.06
N PRO A 20 9.47 14.46 -10.94
CA PRO A 20 9.17 13.10 -10.51
C PRO A 20 7.73 12.94 -10.02
N MET A 21 7.25 11.70 -10.04
CA MET A 21 5.94 11.29 -9.56
C MET A 21 6.08 9.97 -8.82
N GLN A 22 5.31 9.81 -7.75
CA GLN A 22 5.25 8.57 -6.97
C GLN A 22 5.02 7.35 -7.88
N ALA A 23 5.81 6.29 -7.71
CA ALA A 23 5.71 5.07 -8.50
C ALA A 23 4.38 4.33 -8.31
N MET A 24 3.94 4.20 -7.05
CA MET A 24 2.66 3.59 -6.70
C MET A 24 1.81 4.57 -5.90
N GLY A 25 0.61 4.85 -6.39
CA GLY A 25 -0.43 5.51 -5.60
C GLY A 25 -1.11 4.54 -4.63
N GLY A 26 -2.03 5.07 -3.81
CA GLY A 26 -2.82 4.26 -2.87
C GLY A 26 -2.05 3.85 -1.60
N SER A 27 -2.33 2.64 -1.10
CA SER A 27 -1.70 2.10 0.11
C SER A 27 -0.56 1.14 -0.21
N LYS A 28 0.52 1.20 0.57
CA LYS A 28 1.66 0.28 0.51
C LYS A 28 1.74 -0.67 1.71
N GLY A 29 0.61 -0.96 2.35
CA GLY A 29 0.56 -1.91 3.46
C GLY A 29 0.67 -3.38 3.03
N SER A 30 0.84 -4.26 4.01
CA SER A 30 1.19 -5.67 3.83
C SER A 30 0.01 -6.63 4.02
N GLN A 31 -1.11 -6.17 4.58
CA GLN A 31 -2.26 -7.02 4.84
C GLN A 31 -3.56 -6.27 4.55
N VAL A 32 -4.42 -6.88 3.73
CA VAL A 32 -5.84 -6.53 3.63
C VAL A 32 -6.62 -7.42 4.60
N ALA A 33 -7.46 -6.82 5.44
CA ALA A 33 -8.38 -7.54 6.32
C ALA A 33 -9.81 -7.30 5.84
N SER A 34 -10.56 -8.38 5.62
CA SER A 34 -11.99 -8.33 5.29
C SER A 34 -12.84 -8.16 6.56
N SER A 35 -14.12 -7.79 6.41
CA SER A 35 -15.09 -7.81 7.51
C SER A 35 -15.08 -9.15 8.24
N ALA A 36 -15.19 -10.28 7.52
CA ALA A 36 -15.19 -11.61 8.12
C ALA A 36 -13.93 -11.92 8.97
N LEU A 37 -12.76 -11.43 8.55
CA LEU A 37 -11.53 -11.61 9.34
C LEU A 37 -11.51 -10.72 10.59
N ILE A 38 -12.01 -9.50 10.47
CA ILE A 38 -12.15 -8.57 11.60
C ILE A 38 -13.16 -9.11 12.61
N ASP A 39 -14.31 -9.59 12.14
CA ASP A 39 -15.37 -10.18 12.98
C ASP A 39 -14.83 -11.39 13.77
N ALA A 40 -14.07 -12.28 13.11
CA ALA A 40 -13.44 -13.41 13.77
C ALA A 40 -12.43 -12.99 14.86
N TRP A 41 -11.67 -11.90 14.65
CA TRP A 41 -10.76 -11.37 15.67
C TRP A 41 -11.50 -10.72 16.83
N VAL A 42 -12.57 -9.98 16.55
CA VAL A 42 -13.42 -9.36 17.57
C VAL A 42 -14.10 -10.45 18.42
N GLU A 43 -14.68 -11.46 17.79
CA GLU A 43 -15.30 -12.59 18.47
C GLU A 43 -14.29 -13.32 19.36
N GLY A 44 -13.10 -13.64 18.83
CA GLY A 44 -12.03 -14.25 19.61
C GLY A 44 -11.61 -13.40 20.80
N ALA A 45 -11.46 -12.09 20.63
CA ALA A 45 -11.12 -11.17 21.72
C ALA A 45 -12.21 -11.13 22.81
N LYS A 46 -13.49 -11.08 22.41
CA LYS A 46 -14.64 -11.09 23.34
C LYS A 46 -14.70 -12.42 24.13
N ILE A 47 -14.53 -13.56 23.45
CA ILE A 47 -14.50 -14.88 24.10
C ILE A 47 -13.36 -14.98 25.13
N LEU A 48 -12.16 -14.49 24.79
CA LEU A 48 -11.01 -14.50 25.71
C LEU A 48 -11.26 -13.58 26.91
N ALA A 49 -11.82 -12.39 26.68
CA ALA A 49 -12.15 -11.43 27.73
C ALA A 49 -13.19 -12.01 28.71
N GLU A 50 -14.23 -12.67 28.21
CA GLU A 50 -15.27 -13.33 29.01
C GLU A 50 -14.69 -14.47 29.85
N LYS A 51 -13.93 -15.38 29.23
CA LYS A 51 -13.28 -16.50 29.92
C LYS A 51 -12.37 -16.03 31.05
N SER A 52 -11.56 -15.00 30.80
CA SER A 52 -10.66 -14.46 31.82
C SER A 52 -11.39 -13.79 32.99
N GLY A 53 -12.66 -13.43 32.83
CA GLY A 53 -13.45 -12.77 33.88
C GLY A 53 -13.68 -13.64 35.12
N GLN A 54 -13.39 -14.94 35.05
CA GLN A 54 -13.48 -15.91 36.15
C GLN A 54 -12.14 -16.12 36.87
N ASP A 55 -11.04 -15.61 36.32
CA ASP A 55 -9.71 -15.77 36.90
C ASP A 55 -9.50 -14.82 38.08
N GLU A 56 -8.59 -15.16 39.01
CA GLU A 56 -8.19 -14.26 40.11
C GLU A 56 -7.64 -12.91 39.60
N LYS A 57 -7.08 -12.91 38.40
CA LYS A 57 -6.56 -11.72 37.70
C LYS A 57 -7.05 -11.70 36.25
N PRO A 58 -8.24 -11.15 35.98
CA PRO A 58 -8.79 -11.07 34.62
C PRO A 58 -7.91 -10.24 33.67
N LEU A 59 -7.95 -10.56 32.37
CA LEU A 59 -7.22 -9.83 31.34
C LEU A 59 -7.68 -8.36 31.22
N PHE A 60 -8.97 -8.14 31.50
CA PHE A 60 -9.62 -6.84 31.40
C PHE A 60 -10.45 -6.55 32.65
N SER A 61 -10.42 -5.30 33.11
CA SER A 61 -11.39 -4.80 34.10
C SER A 61 -12.82 -4.87 33.55
N LEU A 62 -13.82 -4.73 34.43
CA LEU A 62 -15.22 -4.65 33.99
C LEU A 62 -15.45 -3.50 32.99
N GLU A 63 -14.81 -2.34 33.22
CA GLU A 63 -14.93 -1.20 32.32
C GLU A 63 -14.27 -1.46 30.95
N GLN A 64 -13.10 -2.10 30.93
CA GLN A 64 -12.43 -2.46 29.69
C GLN A 64 -13.23 -3.50 28.87
N ARG A 65 -13.92 -4.43 29.53
CA ARG A 65 -14.82 -5.38 28.85
C ARG A 65 -16.02 -4.69 28.22
N ARG A 66 -16.61 -3.70 28.90
CA ARG A 66 -17.68 -2.87 28.31
C ARG A 66 -17.16 -2.09 27.11
N ALA A 67 -16.01 -1.42 27.26
CA ALA A 67 -15.38 -0.69 26.17
C ALA A 67 -15.05 -1.59 24.95
N LEU A 68 -14.60 -2.84 25.18
CA LEU A 68 -14.38 -3.81 24.09
C LEU A 68 -15.68 -4.10 23.33
N ASN A 69 -16.78 -4.35 24.04
CA ASN A 69 -18.08 -4.60 23.42
C ASN A 69 -18.57 -3.38 22.63
N ASP A 70 -18.45 -2.18 23.20
CA ASP A 70 -18.87 -0.93 22.58
C ASP A 70 -17.99 -0.56 21.36
N SER A 71 -16.71 -0.96 21.35
CA SER A 71 -15.77 -0.63 20.28
C SER A 71 -15.96 -1.43 18.99
N ALA A 72 -16.67 -2.55 19.06
CA ALA A 72 -16.87 -3.46 17.94
C ALA A 72 -18.33 -3.98 17.96
N PRO A 73 -19.29 -3.12 17.58
CA PRO A 73 -20.70 -3.49 17.48
C PRO A 73 -20.88 -4.58 16.43
N ALA A 74 -21.93 -5.38 16.61
CA ALA A 74 -22.29 -6.36 15.58
C ALA A 74 -22.70 -5.65 14.29
N VAL A 75 -22.55 -6.30 13.13
CA VAL A 75 -22.87 -5.68 11.83
C VAL A 75 -24.34 -5.23 11.77
N GLU A 76 -25.22 -5.96 12.46
CA GLU A 76 -26.66 -5.67 12.58
C GLU A 76 -26.96 -4.40 13.39
N GLU A 77 -26.03 -3.94 14.22
CA GLU A 77 -26.16 -2.74 15.06
C GLU A 77 -25.68 -1.47 14.34
N LEU A 78 -25.04 -1.60 13.17
CA LEU A 78 -24.56 -0.45 12.41
C LEU A 78 -25.73 0.31 11.77
N PRO A 79 -25.68 1.66 11.73
CA PRO A 79 -26.75 2.49 11.14
C PRO A 79 -26.80 2.43 9.61
N PHE A 80 -26.04 1.53 8.98
CA PHE A 80 -25.95 1.35 7.54
C PHE A 80 -25.68 -0.12 7.20
N ASN A 81 -26.15 -0.55 6.03
CA ASN A 81 -25.86 -1.88 5.50
C ASN A 81 -24.44 -1.89 4.91
N LEU A 82 -23.57 -2.73 5.47
CA LEU A 82 -22.19 -2.90 5.03
C LEU A 82 -21.98 -4.31 4.45
N PRO A 83 -22.37 -4.56 3.18
CA PRO A 83 -22.35 -5.92 2.61
C PRO A 83 -20.94 -6.52 2.49
N SER A 84 -19.93 -5.66 2.42
CA SER A 84 -18.53 -6.07 2.52
C SER A 84 -17.68 -4.91 3.00
N LEU A 85 -16.65 -5.22 3.79
CA LEU A 85 -15.59 -4.28 4.15
C LEU A 85 -14.25 -4.93 3.84
N SER A 86 -13.30 -4.13 3.37
CA SER A 86 -11.90 -4.52 3.37
C SER A 86 -11.04 -3.31 3.66
N VAL A 87 -10.12 -3.45 4.60
CA VAL A 87 -9.22 -2.38 5.03
C VAL A 87 -7.78 -2.84 4.89
N ASN A 88 -6.88 -1.90 4.60
CA ASN A 88 -5.46 -2.15 4.74
C ASN A 88 -5.11 -2.11 6.23
N TRP A 89 -4.87 -3.28 6.82
CA TRP A 89 -4.77 -3.47 8.27
C TRP A 89 -3.36 -3.28 8.81
N LYS A 90 -2.34 -3.71 8.05
CA LYS A 90 -0.94 -3.63 8.48
C LYS A 90 -0.10 -2.78 7.56
N ASN A 91 0.70 -1.94 8.19
CA ASN A 91 1.80 -1.23 7.55
C ASN A 91 2.86 -2.22 7.03
N SER A 92 3.59 -1.79 6.02
CA SER A 92 4.85 -2.41 5.61
C SER A 92 6.01 -1.51 6.03
N TYR A 93 7.16 -2.10 6.34
CA TYR A 93 8.41 -1.40 6.65
C TYR A 93 9.52 -1.93 5.74
N LEU A 94 10.50 -1.07 5.41
CA LEU A 94 11.67 -1.51 4.66
C LEU A 94 12.66 -2.16 5.61
N ARG A 95 13.49 -3.11 5.13
CA ARG A 95 14.48 -3.80 5.97
C ARG A 95 15.53 -2.88 6.57
N ASP A 96 15.79 -1.77 5.92
CA ASP A 96 16.76 -0.72 6.28
C ASP A 96 16.08 0.50 6.91
N ASN A 97 14.75 0.54 7.00
CA ASN A 97 13.99 1.58 7.67
C ASN A 97 12.75 1.00 8.36
N HIS A 98 12.87 0.80 9.68
CA HIS A 98 11.80 0.27 10.53
C HIS A 98 11.00 1.36 11.27
N GLU A 99 11.35 2.63 11.10
CA GLU A 99 10.71 3.73 11.82
C GLU A 99 9.49 4.27 11.07
N ILE A 100 9.58 4.34 9.73
CA ILE A 100 8.56 4.97 8.91
C ILE A 100 7.87 3.90 8.04
N PRO A 101 6.55 3.72 8.17
CA PRO A 101 5.79 2.87 7.26
C PRO A 101 5.96 3.29 5.80
N VAL A 102 6.13 2.31 4.90
CA VAL A 102 6.41 2.53 3.48
C VAL A 102 5.35 3.38 2.79
N GLN A 103 4.10 3.33 3.25
CA GLN A 103 3.01 4.16 2.71
C GLN A 103 3.23 5.68 2.89
N PHE A 104 4.06 6.10 3.85
CA PHE A 104 4.40 7.51 4.08
C PHE A 104 5.72 7.91 3.40
N LEU A 105 6.43 6.95 2.80
CA LEU A 105 7.65 7.21 2.06
C LEU A 105 7.33 7.63 0.61
N TYR A 106 7.90 8.76 0.21
CA TYR A 106 7.94 9.16 -1.18
C TYR A 106 8.99 8.33 -1.93
N GLU A 107 8.52 7.61 -2.95
CA GLU A 107 9.29 6.70 -3.79
C GLU A 107 8.93 7.03 -5.24
N PRO A 108 9.71 7.92 -5.89
CA PRO A 108 9.43 8.32 -7.26
C PRO A 108 9.62 7.16 -8.23
N ALA A 109 8.84 7.16 -9.31
CA ALA A 109 9.05 6.25 -10.43
C ALA A 109 10.39 6.54 -11.12
N ASP A 110 11.04 5.50 -11.62
CA ASP A 110 12.25 5.65 -12.42
C ASP A 110 12.00 6.39 -13.74
N CYS A 111 10.80 6.21 -14.30
CA CYS A 111 10.32 6.94 -15.47
C CYS A 111 8.91 7.48 -15.23
N ARG A 112 8.65 8.69 -15.73
CA ARG A 112 7.32 9.28 -15.78
C ARG A 112 6.96 9.60 -17.23
N LEU A 113 5.72 9.34 -17.60
CA LEU A 113 5.13 9.74 -18.88
C LEU A 113 3.81 10.49 -18.64
N PHE A 114 3.43 11.37 -19.55
CA PHE A 114 2.09 11.96 -19.55
C PHE A 114 1.16 11.12 -20.42
N TYR A 115 -0.11 11.06 -20.04
CA TYR A 115 -1.13 10.53 -20.96
C TYR A 115 -1.30 11.48 -22.14
N THR A 116 -1.41 10.90 -23.33
CA THR A 116 -1.83 11.62 -24.54
C THR A 116 -3.27 11.23 -24.91
N TRP A 117 -3.88 11.99 -25.82
CA TRP A 117 -5.20 11.69 -26.34
C TRP A 117 -5.29 10.29 -26.98
N GLU A 118 -4.23 9.85 -27.65
CA GLU A 118 -4.12 8.52 -28.25
C GLU A 118 -4.15 7.42 -27.19
N ASN A 119 -3.57 7.65 -26.00
CA ASN A 119 -3.62 6.70 -24.90
C ASN A 119 -5.05 6.48 -24.41
N TYR A 120 -5.87 7.52 -24.38
CA TYR A 120 -7.28 7.40 -24.00
C TYR A 120 -8.12 6.70 -25.07
N LYS A 121 -7.94 7.06 -26.34
CA LYS A 121 -8.67 6.42 -27.46
C LYS A 121 -8.27 4.97 -27.69
N SER A 122 -7.00 4.64 -27.47
CA SER A 122 -6.45 3.30 -27.69
C SER A 122 -5.53 2.91 -26.53
N PRO A 123 -6.08 2.28 -25.47
CA PRO A 123 -5.31 1.93 -24.26
C PRO A 123 -4.05 1.09 -24.51
N ALA A 124 -4.02 0.31 -25.59
CA ALA A 124 -2.84 -0.45 -26.01
C ALA A 124 -1.62 0.44 -26.32
N THR A 125 -1.84 1.70 -26.71
CA THR A 125 -0.76 2.64 -27.00
C THR A 125 0.02 3.04 -25.74
N THR A 126 -0.61 3.02 -24.56
CA THR A 126 0.07 3.25 -23.27
C THR A 126 1.21 2.25 -23.08
N TRP A 127 0.96 0.97 -23.34
CA TRP A 127 1.97 -0.08 -23.27
C TRP A 127 3.06 0.07 -24.34
N LYS A 128 2.70 0.46 -25.56
CA LYS A 128 3.68 0.73 -26.63
C LYS A 128 4.62 1.89 -26.29
N VAL A 129 4.11 2.94 -25.66
CA VAL A 129 4.96 4.08 -25.24
C VAL A 129 5.81 3.68 -24.05
N ALA A 130 5.26 2.96 -23.06
CA ALA A 130 6.01 2.45 -21.91
C ALA A 130 7.18 1.55 -22.35
N ALA A 131 6.93 0.62 -23.27
CA ALA A 131 7.97 -0.26 -23.80
C ALA A 131 9.06 0.52 -24.54
N ARG A 132 8.69 1.54 -25.31
CA ARG A 132 9.67 2.42 -25.98
C ARG A 132 10.48 3.25 -25.00
N ALA A 133 9.89 3.71 -23.90
CA ALA A 133 10.61 4.47 -22.88
C ALA A 133 11.67 3.62 -22.16
N TRP A 134 11.45 2.32 -22.00
CA TRP A 134 12.41 1.45 -21.32
C TRP A 134 13.41 0.73 -22.22
N TRP A 135 12.96 0.25 -23.37
CA TRP A 135 13.74 -0.64 -24.24
C TRP A 135 13.93 -0.08 -25.65
N GLY A 136 13.40 1.10 -25.93
CA GLY A 136 13.48 1.74 -27.24
C GLY A 136 14.09 3.14 -27.15
N ASN A 137 13.65 4.00 -28.06
CA ASN A 137 14.09 5.38 -28.18
C ASN A 137 13.13 6.39 -27.53
N GLY A 138 12.22 5.94 -26.67
CA GLY A 138 11.30 6.82 -25.95
C GLY A 138 12.02 7.58 -24.84
N THR A 139 11.52 8.77 -24.51
CA THR A 139 12.07 9.61 -23.43
C THR A 139 11.05 9.81 -22.32
N CYS A 140 11.51 9.73 -21.08
CA CYS A 140 10.71 10.09 -19.91
C CYS A 140 10.56 11.62 -19.80
N VAL A 141 9.60 12.06 -18.99
CA VAL A 141 9.43 13.48 -18.63
C VAL A 141 10.75 14.05 -18.09
N PRO A 142 11.19 15.26 -18.50
CA PRO A 142 12.41 15.86 -18.00
C PRO A 142 12.36 16.20 -16.50
N GLY A 143 13.53 16.38 -15.89
CA GLY A 143 13.63 16.78 -14.47
C GLY A 143 13.39 15.65 -13.47
N LEU A 144 13.47 14.39 -13.91
CA LEU A 144 13.53 13.23 -13.03
C LEU A 144 14.90 13.21 -12.35
N SER A 145 15.04 13.94 -11.24
CA SER A 145 16.26 13.91 -10.45
C SER A 145 16.42 12.53 -9.80
N ALA A 146 17.40 11.77 -10.30
CA ALA A 146 18.23 10.70 -9.71
C ALA A 146 17.84 10.03 -8.37
N ALA A 147 16.57 9.80 -8.07
CA ALA A 147 16.18 9.08 -6.86
C ALA A 147 16.39 7.56 -6.96
N SER A 148 16.90 7.05 -8.09
CA SER A 148 17.24 5.63 -8.28
C SER A 148 18.65 5.36 -8.79
N ARG A 149 19.62 6.25 -8.55
CA ARG A 149 21.03 5.81 -8.56
C ARG A 149 21.37 5.15 -7.23
N SER A 150 20.64 4.09 -6.85
CA SER A 150 21.27 3.04 -6.08
C SER A 150 22.20 2.31 -7.05
N THR A 151 23.49 2.43 -6.79
CA THR A 151 24.57 1.83 -7.56
C THR A 151 24.41 0.32 -7.62
N ALA A 152 23.79 -0.19 -8.68
CA ALA A 152 24.13 -1.50 -9.21
C ALA A 152 25.35 -1.31 -10.12
N ASP A 153 26.48 -0.92 -9.53
CA ASP A 153 27.78 -1.09 -10.16
C ASP A 153 28.14 -2.57 -10.04
N GLY A 154 27.66 -3.33 -11.01
CA GLY A 154 27.99 -4.73 -11.24
C GLY A 154 28.56 -4.85 -12.64
N SER A 155 29.67 -4.16 -12.90
CA SER A 155 30.51 -4.43 -14.06
C SER A 155 30.92 -5.91 -14.04
N PRO A 156 30.65 -6.71 -15.09
CA PRO A 156 31.31 -8.00 -15.23
C PRO A 156 32.74 -7.72 -15.66
N ASN A 157 33.68 -7.84 -14.72
CA ASN A 157 35.08 -8.03 -15.07
C ASN A 157 35.26 -9.45 -15.64
N ASN A 158 35.95 -9.49 -16.78
CA ASN A 158 36.45 -10.62 -17.58
C ASN A 158 35.45 -11.31 -18.52
#